data_AF-A0A2E7KWM0-F1
#
_entry.id   AF-A0A2E7KWM0-F1
#
_cell.length_a   1.000
_cell.length_b   1.000
_cell.length_c   1.000
_cell.angle_alpha   90.00
_cell.angle_beta   90.00
_cell.angle_gamma   90.00
#
_symmetry.space_group_name_H-M   'P 1'
#
loop_
_entity.id
_entity.type
_entity.pdbx_description
1 polymer ?
#
loop_
_entity_poly.entity_id
_entity_poly.type
_entity_poly.pdbx_seq_one_letter_code
_entity_poly.pdbx_strand_id
1 'polypeptide(L)'
;ALEVCAKLQDMNPYWVEEPTQPDDILAHKKIANSIDPVPVAVGEAVSNRIIWKNFLQAGAVGVVQADCTRLAGISEYLAVSILSTKYPVKVIPHVGDMGQIHQHLVFFNHIAINHQQYFLEYIPHLRDHFLFPAVVQDGLYKAPQEPGCSTDLRD
;
A
#
# COMPACT_ATOMS: atom_id res chain seq x y z
N ALA A 1 -5.84 13.37 15.28
CA ALA A 1 -5.10 12.10 15.31
C ALA A 1 -4.83 11.60 16.73
N LEU A 2 -3.93 12.23 17.50
CA LEU A 2 -3.44 11.70 18.79
C LEU A 2 -4.54 11.30 19.78
N GLU A 3 -5.50 12.20 20.05
CA GLU A 3 -6.59 11.93 20.99
C GLU A 3 -7.47 10.75 20.55
N VAL A 4 -7.83 10.71 19.26
CA VAL A 4 -8.67 9.64 18.69
C VAL A 4 -7.93 8.32 18.73
N CYS A 5 -6.65 8.29 18.33
CA CYS A 5 -5.86 7.07 18.37
C CYS A 5 -5.76 6.53 19.79
N ALA A 6 -5.49 7.39 20.79
CA ALA A 6 -5.44 7.00 22.19
C ALA A 6 -6.77 6.40 22.69
N LYS A 7 -7.90 7.00 22.32
CA LYS A 7 -9.24 6.49 22.69
C LYS A 7 -9.59 5.15 22.06
N LEU A 8 -8.98 4.82 20.92
CA LEU A 8 -9.28 3.60 20.15
C LEU A 8 -8.21 2.51 20.30
N GLN A 9 -7.18 2.70 21.15
CA GLN A 9 -6.09 1.74 21.32
C GLN A 9 -6.59 0.34 21.71
N ASP A 10 -7.60 0.26 22.58
CA ASP A 10 -8.16 -1.02 23.06
C ASP A 10 -8.90 -1.82 21.97
N MET A 11 -9.17 -1.22 20.80
CA MET A 11 -9.73 -1.95 19.65
C MET A 11 -8.70 -2.84 18.95
N ASN A 12 -7.42 -2.75 19.34
CA ASN A 12 -6.31 -3.45 18.70
C ASN A 12 -6.30 -3.29 17.16
N PRO A 13 -6.30 -2.04 16.65
CA PRO A 13 -6.31 -1.79 15.21
C PRO A 13 -5.07 -2.38 14.54
N TYR A 14 -5.25 -2.94 13.34
CA TYR A 14 -4.13 -3.51 12.58
C TYR A 14 -3.15 -2.43 12.08
N TRP A 15 -3.66 -1.23 11.79
CA TRP A 15 -2.90 0.02 11.59
C TRP A 15 -3.83 1.24 11.75
N VAL A 16 -3.25 2.45 11.71
CA VAL A 16 -3.97 3.71 11.50
C VAL A 16 -3.52 4.34 10.19
N GLU A 17 -4.46 4.56 9.28
CA GLU A 17 -4.20 5.02 7.91
C GLU A 17 -4.36 6.53 7.77
N GLU A 18 -3.46 7.16 7.00
CA GLU A 18 -3.42 8.59 6.68
C GLU A 18 -3.92 9.50 7.81
N PRO A 19 -3.34 9.42 9.03
CA PRO A 19 -3.90 10.06 10.21
C PRO A 19 -3.78 11.59 10.20
N THR A 20 -3.03 12.16 9.27
CA THR A 20 -2.75 13.59 9.14
C THR A 20 -2.36 13.93 7.70
N GLN A 21 -2.01 15.20 7.45
CA GLN A 21 -1.62 15.68 6.13
C GLN A 21 -0.45 14.83 5.55
N PRO A 22 -0.58 14.23 4.35
CA PRO A 22 0.40 13.33 3.72
C PRO A 22 1.84 13.86 3.53
N ASP A 23 2.06 15.16 3.45
CA ASP A 23 3.37 15.78 3.32
C ASP A 23 4.02 16.06 4.68
N ASP A 24 3.27 16.00 5.79
CA ASP A 24 3.77 16.24 7.14
C ASP A 24 4.38 14.98 7.75
N ILE A 25 5.59 14.65 7.30
CA ILE A 25 6.38 13.49 7.77
C ILE A 25 6.63 13.57 9.29
N LEU A 26 6.83 14.76 9.84
CA LEU A 26 7.14 14.92 11.26
C LEU A 26 5.91 14.70 12.13
N ALA A 27 4.73 15.14 11.69
CA ALA A 27 3.48 14.80 12.36
C ALA A 27 3.21 13.29 12.31
N HIS A 28 3.43 12.64 11.16
CA HIS A 28 3.33 11.19 11.05
C HIS A 28 4.27 10.47 12.03
N LYS A 29 5.54 10.90 12.11
CA LYS A 29 6.49 10.38 13.11
C LYS A 29 5.99 10.55 14.54
N LYS A 30 5.49 11.74 14.87
CA LYS A 30 4.95 12.03 16.21
C LYS A 30 3.77 11.10 16.54
N ILE A 31 2.88 10.86 15.57
CA ILE A 31 1.75 9.96 15.73
C ILE A 31 2.23 8.51 15.88
N ALA A 32 3.10 8.03 14.98
CA ALA A 32 3.67 6.68 15.03
C ALA A 32 4.29 6.37 16.39
N ASN A 33 5.11 7.27 16.93
CA ASN A 33 5.70 7.11 18.27
C ASN A 33 4.66 7.06 19.40
N SER A 34 3.51 7.72 19.24
CA SER A 34 2.48 7.79 20.28
C SER A 34 1.54 6.58 20.29
N ILE A 35 1.47 5.85 19.17
CA ILE A 35 0.55 4.72 19.01
C ILE A 35 1.25 3.37 18.93
N ASP A 36 2.59 3.35 19.03
CA ASP A 36 3.38 2.12 19.10
C ASP A 36 2.79 1.13 20.13
N PRO A 37 2.63 -0.17 19.78
CA PRO A 37 3.14 -0.85 18.59
C PRO A 37 2.21 -0.82 17.35
N VAL A 38 1.10 -0.09 17.38
CA VAL A 38 0.19 0.03 16.23
C VAL A 38 0.91 0.80 15.12
N PRO A 39 1.03 0.25 13.90
CA PRO A 39 1.73 0.94 12.83
C PRO A 39 0.87 2.05 12.22
N VAL A 40 1.53 3.11 11.76
CA VAL A 40 0.94 4.09 10.84
C VAL A 40 1.08 3.60 9.41
N ALA A 41 -0.01 3.68 8.65
CA ALA A 41 -0.06 3.43 7.22
C ALA A 41 -0.25 4.75 6.45
N VAL A 42 0.46 4.91 5.34
CA VAL A 42 0.32 6.06 4.43
C VAL A 42 0.51 5.56 3.01
N GLY A 43 0.02 6.28 1.99
CA GLY A 43 0.54 6.08 0.65
C GLY A 43 -0.28 6.62 -0.52
N GLU A 44 -1.61 6.68 -0.42
CA GLU A 44 -2.50 7.10 -1.54
C GLU A 44 -2.21 8.53 -2.02
N ALA A 45 -1.60 9.36 -1.17
CA ALA A 45 -1.17 10.72 -1.51
C ALA A 45 0.36 10.92 -1.68
N VAL A 46 1.20 9.90 -1.41
CA VAL A 46 2.67 10.05 -1.46
C VAL A 46 3.21 9.90 -2.88
N SER A 47 3.77 10.97 -3.43
CA SER A 47 3.93 11.12 -4.88
C SER A 47 5.20 10.53 -5.53
N ASN A 48 6.28 10.28 -4.77
CA ASN A 48 7.55 9.81 -5.36
C ASN A 48 8.50 9.16 -4.35
N ARG A 49 9.51 8.45 -4.85
CA ARG A 49 10.52 7.74 -4.06
C ARG A 49 11.32 8.62 -3.10
N ILE A 50 11.47 9.92 -3.38
CA ILE A 50 12.21 10.83 -2.50
C ILE A 50 11.42 11.08 -1.22
N ILE A 51 10.11 11.32 -1.34
CA ILE A 51 9.23 11.49 -0.18
C ILE A 51 9.12 10.18 0.59
N TRP A 52 8.97 9.04 -0.10
CA TRP A 52 9.01 7.71 0.54
C TRP A 52 10.30 7.46 1.31
N LYS A 53 11.46 7.77 0.73
CA LYS A 53 12.75 7.69 1.43
C LYS A 53 12.74 8.52 2.71
N ASN A 54 12.18 9.73 2.67
CA ASN A 54 12.12 10.60 3.84
C ASN A 54 11.19 10.03 4.94
N PHE A 55 10.02 9.48 4.57
CA PHE A 55 9.15 8.74 5.50
C PHE A 55 9.87 7.57 6.18
N LEU A 56 10.55 6.74 5.38
CA LEU A 56 11.27 5.56 5.83
C LEU A 56 12.44 5.93 6.76
N GLN A 57 13.26 6.92 6.36
CA GLN A 57 14.39 7.39 7.17
C GLN A 57 13.94 8.06 8.48
N ALA A 58 12.79 8.73 8.48
CA ALA A 58 12.27 9.37 9.68
C ALA A 58 11.69 8.37 10.70
N GLY A 59 11.38 7.14 10.27
CA GLY A 59 10.59 6.18 11.05
C GLY A 59 9.13 6.62 11.18
N ALA A 60 8.60 7.29 10.15
CA ALA A 60 7.27 7.90 10.17
C ALA A 60 6.15 6.99 9.64
N VAL A 61 6.51 5.79 9.16
CA VAL A 61 5.58 4.82 8.55
C VAL A 61 5.96 3.39 8.96
N GLY A 62 4.95 2.57 9.25
CA GLY A 62 5.09 1.13 9.47
C GLY A 62 4.51 0.28 8.33
N VAL A 63 3.51 0.81 7.60
CA VAL A 63 2.90 0.17 6.43
C VAL A 63 2.97 1.13 5.23
N VAL A 64 3.72 0.74 4.21
CA VAL A 64 3.89 1.46 2.95
C VAL A 64 2.76 1.06 2.00
N GLN A 65 1.85 1.99 1.72
CA GLN A 65 0.75 1.82 0.78
C GLN A 65 1.03 2.50 -0.57
N ALA A 66 2.23 2.27 -1.11
CA ALA A 66 2.61 2.81 -2.42
C ALA A 66 1.57 2.40 -3.48
N ASP A 67 1.10 3.37 -4.27
CA ASP A 67 0.11 3.17 -5.30
C ASP A 67 0.72 3.56 -6.66
N CYS A 68 0.75 2.64 -7.62
CA CYS A 68 1.31 2.90 -8.94
C CYS A 68 0.53 3.94 -9.77
N THR A 69 -0.73 4.22 -9.43
CA THR A 69 -1.57 5.26 -10.05
C THR A 69 -1.31 6.66 -9.45
N ARG A 70 -0.83 6.72 -8.20
CA ARG A 70 -0.35 7.94 -7.57
C ARG A 70 1.10 8.24 -7.95
N LEU A 71 1.94 7.22 -7.88
CA LEU A 71 3.33 7.26 -8.30
C LEU A 71 3.42 7.37 -9.84
N ALA A 72 4.63 7.54 -10.35
CA ALA A 72 4.89 7.53 -11.79
C ALA A 72 4.84 6.10 -12.39
N GLY A 73 3.76 5.35 -12.13
CA GLY A 73 3.53 4.02 -12.65
C GLY A 73 4.31 2.91 -11.94
N ILE A 74 4.34 1.74 -12.60
CA ILE A 74 4.96 0.51 -12.09
C ILE A 74 6.44 0.74 -11.76
N SER A 75 7.20 1.40 -12.63
CA SER A 75 8.64 1.61 -12.41
C SER A 75 8.96 2.35 -11.11
N GLU A 76 8.15 3.36 -10.77
CA GLU A 76 8.32 4.11 -9.52
C GLU A 76 7.87 3.29 -8.31
N TYR A 77 6.76 2.55 -8.45
CA TYR A 77 6.31 1.60 -7.42
C TYR A 77 7.38 0.56 -7.08
N LEU A 78 8.02 -0.04 -8.09
CA LEU A 78 9.08 -1.02 -7.89
C LEU A 78 10.26 -0.42 -7.14
N ALA A 79 10.65 0.82 -7.47
CA ALA A 79 11.71 1.52 -6.75
C ALA A 79 11.36 1.74 -5.28
N VAL A 80 10.12 2.11 -4.96
CA VAL A 80 9.65 2.28 -3.58
C VAL A 80 9.59 0.94 -2.84
N SER A 81 9.10 -0.12 -3.49
CA SER A 81 9.03 -1.47 -2.90
C SER A 81 10.42 -2.01 -2.57
N ILE A 82 11.38 -1.88 -3.50
CA ILE A 82 12.78 -2.27 -3.28
C ILE A 82 13.44 -1.41 -2.20
N LEU A 83 13.19 -0.10 -2.18
CA LEU A 83 13.70 0.78 -1.14
C LEU A 83 13.18 0.37 0.25
N SER A 84 11.92 -0.02 0.34
CA SER A 84 11.26 -0.42 1.59
C SER A 84 11.89 -1.66 2.21
N THR A 85 12.53 -2.55 1.42
CA THR A 85 13.23 -3.74 1.96
C THR A 85 14.44 -3.41 2.84
N LYS A 86 14.87 -2.13 2.88
CA LYS A 86 15.95 -1.67 3.75
C LYS A 86 15.47 -1.23 5.14
N TYR A 87 14.16 -1.27 5.38
CA TYR A 87 13.52 -0.77 6.58
C TYR A 87 12.58 -1.83 7.17
N PRO A 88 12.31 -1.79 8.48
CA PRO A 88 11.41 -2.75 9.14
C PRO A 88 9.94 -2.36 8.93
N VAL A 89 9.49 -2.34 7.66
CA VAL A 89 8.13 -1.93 7.27
C VAL A 89 7.46 -2.99 6.40
N LYS A 90 6.12 -2.96 6.37
CA LYS A 90 5.31 -3.76 5.44
C LYS A 90 5.07 -2.95 4.17
N VAL A 91 4.86 -3.62 3.04
CA VAL A 91 4.40 -2.99 1.78
C VAL A 91 3.06 -3.61 1.46
N ILE A 92 1.98 -2.85 1.65
CA ILE A 92 0.60 -3.29 1.42
C ILE A 92 -0.02 -2.18 0.58
N PRO A 93 -0.02 -2.28 -0.75
CA PRO A 93 -0.33 -1.14 -1.61
C PRO A 93 -1.80 -0.72 -1.48
N HIS A 94 -2.04 0.59 -1.59
CA HIS A 94 -3.37 1.12 -1.87
C HIS A 94 -3.74 0.80 -3.32
N VAL A 95 -5.02 0.53 -3.58
CA VAL A 95 -5.49 0.10 -4.90
C VAL A 95 -6.26 1.19 -5.65
N GLY A 96 -5.61 2.29 -6.01
CA GLY A 96 -6.21 3.34 -6.85
C GLY A 96 -6.64 2.85 -8.24
N ASP A 97 -6.11 1.71 -8.67
CA ASP A 97 -6.47 0.94 -9.87
C ASP A 97 -7.55 -0.13 -9.63
N MET A 98 -8.19 -0.15 -8.46
CA MET A 98 -9.15 -1.18 -8.03
C MET A 98 -8.58 -2.61 -8.04
N GLY A 99 -7.26 -2.73 -7.82
CA GLY A 99 -6.56 -3.99 -7.65
C GLY A 99 -6.14 -4.66 -8.95
N GLN A 100 -6.31 -4.01 -10.11
CA GLN A 100 -6.02 -4.60 -11.42
C GLN A 100 -4.53 -4.77 -11.70
N ILE A 101 -3.72 -3.74 -11.49
CA ILE A 101 -2.25 -3.75 -11.60
C ILE A 101 -1.66 -4.25 -10.29
N HIS A 102 -2.14 -3.79 -9.13
CA HIS A 102 -1.54 -4.13 -7.84
C HIS A 102 -1.60 -5.62 -7.49
N GLN A 103 -2.56 -6.40 -8.01
CA GLN A 103 -2.54 -7.86 -7.88
C GLN A 103 -1.25 -8.46 -8.46
N HIS A 104 -0.74 -7.94 -9.58
CA HIS A 104 0.53 -8.39 -10.16
C HIS A 104 1.72 -7.93 -9.32
N LEU A 105 1.66 -6.69 -8.83
CA LEU A 105 2.76 -6.07 -8.08
C LEU A 105 3.01 -6.75 -6.73
N VAL A 106 1.98 -7.21 -6.03
CA VAL A 106 2.17 -7.98 -4.79
C VAL A 106 2.78 -9.36 -5.05
N PHE A 107 2.44 -10.02 -6.17
CA PHE A 107 3.13 -11.24 -6.59
C PHE A 107 4.60 -10.98 -6.93
N PHE A 108 4.90 -9.89 -7.66
CA PHE A 108 6.29 -9.48 -7.90
C PHE A 108 7.03 -9.25 -6.58
N ASN A 109 6.45 -8.49 -5.65
CA ASN A 109 7.09 -8.19 -4.37
C ASN A 109 7.45 -9.48 -3.62
N HIS A 110 6.53 -10.44 -3.60
CA HIS A 110 6.79 -11.73 -2.98
C HIS A 110 7.87 -12.55 -3.71
N ILE A 111 7.72 -12.75 -5.02
CA ILE A 111 8.56 -13.66 -5.80
C ILE A 111 9.96 -13.07 -6.02
N ALA A 112 10.06 -11.80 -6.40
CA ALA A 112 11.31 -11.20 -6.86
C ALA A 112 12.16 -10.61 -5.73
N ILE A 113 11.54 -10.08 -4.68
CA ILE A 113 12.26 -9.42 -3.58
C ILE A 113 12.00 -10.04 -2.21
N ASN A 114 11.43 -11.26 -2.19
CA ASN A 114 11.16 -12.06 -0.99
C ASN A 114 10.35 -11.29 0.08
N HIS A 115 9.42 -10.45 -0.37
CA HIS A 115 8.50 -9.74 0.52
C HIS A 115 7.49 -10.73 1.12
N GLN A 116 7.15 -10.54 2.39
CA GLN A 116 6.16 -11.39 3.04
C GLN A 116 4.79 -11.21 2.38
N GLN A 117 4.07 -12.32 2.16
CA GLN A 117 2.71 -12.27 1.64
C GLN A 117 1.78 -11.65 2.69
N TYR A 118 1.25 -10.47 2.37
CA TYR A 118 0.18 -9.82 3.10
C TYR A 118 -1.10 -9.84 2.26
N PHE A 119 -2.21 -9.37 2.83
CA PHE A 119 -3.42 -9.12 2.06
C PHE A 119 -3.23 -7.94 1.11
N LEU A 120 -4.13 -7.85 0.12
CA LEU A 120 -4.26 -6.73 -0.79
C LEU A 120 -5.66 -6.15 -0.61
N GLU A 121 -5.78 -4.82 -0.62
CA GLU A 121 -7.06 -4.13 -0.57
C GLU A 121 -7.95 -4.56 -1.75
N TYR A 122 -9.25 -4.75 -1.50
CA TYR A 122 -10.20 -5.24 -2.50
C TYR A 122 -11.41 -4.31 -2.62
N ILE A 123 -11.54 -3.66 -3.78
CA ILE A 123 -12.66 -2.78 -4.11
C ILE A 123 -13.20 -3.19 -5.50
N PRO A 124 -14.37 -3.85 -5.59
CA PRO A 124 -14.86 -4.42 -6.86
C PRO A 124 -15.55 -3.40 -7.78
N HIS A 125 -15.52 -2.10 -7.46
CA HIS A 125 -16.36 -1.08 -8.11
C HIS A 125 -16.26 -1.03 -9.64
N LEU A 126 -15.05 -1.20 -10.19
CA LEU A 126 -14.80 -1.10 -11.63
C LEU A 126 -14.65 -2.46 -12.32
N ARG A 127 -14.91 -3.57 -11.60
CA ARG A 127 -14.63 -4.93 -12.05
C ARG A 127 -15.23 -5.23 -13.43
N ASP A 128 -16.48 -4.84 -13.64
CA ASP A 128 -17.24 -5.21 -14.85
C ASP A 128 -16.76 -4.46 -16.10
N HIS A 129 -15.89 -3.47 -15.95
CA HIS A 129 -15.32 -2.71 -17.07
C HIS A 129 -14.02 -3.32 -17.62
N PHE A 130 -13.39 -4.26 -16.90
CA PHE A 130 -12.14 -4.89 -17.35
C PHE A 130 -12.40 -6.18 -18.15
N LEU A 131 -11.57 -6.42 -19.16
CA LEU A 131 -11.58 -7.67 -19.92
C LEU A 131 -11.14 -8.84 -19.02
N PHE A 132 -10.10 -8.61 -18.20
CA PHE A 132 -9.52 -9.59 -17.27
C PHE A 132 -9.54 -9.06 -15.83
N PRO A 133 -10.71 -8.98 -15.19
CA PRO A 133 -10.82 -8.42 -13.86
C PRO A 133 -10.11 -9.27 -12.81
N ALA A 134 -9.53 -8.62 -11.80
CA ALA A 134 -9.11 -9.29 -10.56
C ALA A 134 -10.19 -10.24 -10.02
N VAL A 135 -9.80 -11.50 -9.78
CA VAL A 135 -10.69 -12.54 -9.24
C VAL A 135 -10.29 -12.80 -7.79
N VAL A 136 -11.20 -12.47 -6.87
CA VAL A 136 -11.10 -12.84 -5.47
C VAL A 136 -12.12 -13.94 -5.19
N GLN A 137 -11.67 -15.06 -4.64
CA GLN A 137 -12.48 -16.19 -4.26
C GLN A 137 -12.03 -16.70 -2.89
N ASP A 138 -12.97 -16.93 -1.97
CA ASP A 138 -12.68 -17.41 -0.61
C ASP A 138 -11.66 -16.52 0.14
N GLY A 139 -11.71 -15.21 -0.12
CA GLY A 139 -10.80 -14.23 0.48
C GLY A 139 -9.39 -14.18 -0.14
N LEU A 140 -9.16 -14.90 -1.24
CA LEU A 140 -7.85 -14.98 -1.90
C LEU A 140 -7.90 -14.41 -3.32
N TYR A 141 -6.94 -13.55 -3.65
CA TYR A 141 -6.66 -13.17 -5.04
C TYR A 141 -6.15 -14.38 -5.82
N LYS A 142 -6.75 -14.62 -6.98
CA LYS A 142 -6.23 -15.58 -7.97
C LYS A 142 -5.14 -14.90 -8.78
N ALA A 143 -4.03 -15.61 -9.00
CA ALA A 143 -2.96 -15.13 -9.84
C ALA A 143 -3.46 -14.92 -11.27
N PRO A 144 -3.29 -13.71 -11.86
CA PRO A 144 -3.60 -13.47 -13.27
C PRO A 144 -2.86 -14.45 -14.18
N GLN A 145 -3.53 -14.95 -15.20
CA GLN A 145 -2.93 -15.90 -16.18
C GLN A 145 -2.71 -15.27 -17.55
N GLU A 146 -3.38 -14.15 -17.84
CA GLU A 146 -3.36 -13.56 -19.17
C GLU A 146 -2.18 -12.59 -19.34
N PRO A 147 -1.64 -12.45 -20.57
CA PRO A 147 -0.58 -11.47 -20.83
C PRO A 147 -1.00 -10.04 -20.49
N GLY A 148 -0.04 -9.25 -20.00
CA GLY A 148 -0.24 -7.83 -19.69
C GLY A 148 -0.39 -7.57 -18.19
N CYS A 149 -1.08 -6.48 -17.85
CA CYS A 149 -1.28 -6.02 -16.47
C CYS A 149 -2.76 -5.90 -16.08
N SER A 150 -3.65 -6.63 -16.77
CA SER A 150 -5.09 -6.66 -16.49
C SER A 150 -5.79 -5.29 -16.60
N THR A 151 -5.29 -4.39 -17.45
CA THR A 151 -5.84 -3.04 -17.63
C THR A 151 -6.71 -2.87 -18.87
N ASP A 152 -6.80 -3.88 -19.73
CA ASP A 152 -7.65 -3.84 -20.91
C ASP A 152 -9.12 -3.68 -20.52
N LEU A 153 -9.78 -2.69 -21.12
CA LEU A 153 -11.19 -2.40 -20.89
C LEU A 153 -12.07 -3.15 -21.89
N ARG A 154 -13.30 -3.43 -21.48
CA ARG A 154 -14.35 -3.86 -22.40
C ARG A 154 -14.84 -2.67 -23.20
N ASP A 155 -15.25 -2.93 -24.44
CA ASP A 155 -15.94 -1.95 -25.29
C ASP A 155 -17.31 -1.54 -24.73
#